data_AF-A0A3N5R3V7-F1
#
_entry.id   AF-A0A3N5R3V7-F1
#
_cell.length_a   1.000
_cell.length_b   1.000
_cell.length_c   1.000
_cell.angle_alpha   90.00
_cell.angle_beta   90.00
_cell.angle_gamma   90.00
#
_symmetry.space_group_name_H-M   'P 1'
#
loop_
_entity.id
_entity.type
_entity.pdbx_description
1 polymer ?
#
loop_
_entity_poly.entity_id
_entity_poly.type
_entity_poly.pdbx_seq_one_letter_code
_entity_poly.pdbx_strand_id
1 'polypeptide(L)'
;MFREFVEGNTKSRAIWRFQGVDLARLAGGQLLLESSFQSFRTHKGKIDQELLGQFTLVNQQSGVRVPLQPFSNHEFRRNIYNVSERNSRKDASGKLTLELRDEAGREVDLAKDVLQGGTFDVELACLSPGQFMGMARPDLFIRLPDRSFGISYLKGLLSIFLMLTMVVVLGVSAGCLVKGPVATMLTGFVFLIGVMGRGFLEQLTSEKILDNPKLEMRGRGMLDAIYRLPAHISPQIEVEDTAAQRVIKAIDSVELNALWGVKHLIPDFTQFDTTAFVANSFDVPWAESLLPNIATTVGFCIPWIVVGYYALKTRELEAK
;
A
#
# COMPACT_ATOMS: atom_id res chain seq x y z
N MET A 1 10.94 6.60 -2.16
CA MET A 1 11.03 5.19 -1.75
C MET A 1 12.50 4.84 -1.67
N PHE A 2 13.01 4.51 -0.49
CA PHE A 2 14.43 4.16 -0.31
C PHE A 2 14.62 2.70 -0.70
N ARG A 3 15.61 2.44 -1.57
CA ARG A 3 16.08 1.09 -1.90
C ARG A 3 17.28 0.78 -1.01
N GLU A 4 17.32 -0.43 -0.49
CA GLU A 4 18.43 -0.95 0.30
C GLU A 4 19.23 -1.94 -0.54
N PHE A 5 20.51 -2.10 -0.23
CA PHE A 5 21.43 -2.89 -1.03
C PHE A 5 22.00 -4.04 -0.21
N VAL A 6 21.92 -5.25 -0.75
CA VAL A 6 22.60 -6.42 -0.21
C VAL A 6 23.90 -6.63 -0.97
N GLU A 7 25.00 -6.67 -0.23
CA GLU A 7 26.33 -6.93 -0.77
C GLU A 7 26.51 -8.40 -1.14
N GLY A 8 27.07 -8.64 -2.32
CA GLY A 8 27.32 -9.96 -2.86
C GLY A 8 28.42 -10.72 -2.16
N ASN A 9 28.20 -12.04 -2.02
CA ASN A 9 29.09 -12.97 -1.32
C ASN A 9 29.34 -12.62 0.17
N THR A 10 28.41 -11.93 0.81
CA THR A 10 28.45 -11.64 2.24
C THR A 10 27.38 -12.42 3.01
N LYS A 11 27.34 -12.28 4.34
CA LYS A 11 26.25 -12.81 5.18
C LYS A 11 24.99 -11.94 5.16
N SER A 12 25.01 -10.80 4.48
CA SER A 12 23.86 -9.91 4.39
C SER A 12 22.73 -10.57 3.62
N ARG A 13 21.52 -10.54 4.18
CA ARG A 13 20.31 -11.11 3.58
C ARG A 13 19.19 -10.11 3.70
N ALA A 14 18.38 -10.02 2.67
CA ALA A 14 17.10 -9.34 2.78
C ALA A 14 16.00 -10.36 3.02
N ILE A 15 15.07 -9.98 3.88
CA ILE A 15 14.07 -10.89 4.44
C ILE A 15 12.69 -10.31 4.16
N TRP A 16 11.89 -11.05 3.42
CA TRP A 16 10.47 -10.76 3.25
C TRP A 16 9.67 -11.76 4.06
N ARG A 17 8.87 -11.23 4.98
CA ARG A 17 7.97 -12.03 5.81
C ARG A 17 6.58 -12.07 5.19
N PHE A 18 6.15 -13.25 4.81
CA PHE A 18 4.80 -13.50 4.31
C PHE A 18 3.94 -14.12 5.41
N GLN A 19 2.69 -13.67 5.50
CA GLN A 19 1.72 -14.14 6.49
C GLN A 19 0.41 -14.51 5.79
N GLY A 20 -0.25 -15.57 6.25
CA GLY A 20 -1.54 -16.02 5.73
C GLY A 20 -1.48 -16.65 4.34
N VAL A 21 -0.35 -17.25 3.97
CA VAL A 21 -0.21 -17.95 2.67
C VAL A 21 -0.75 -19.36 2.80
N ASP A 22 -1.79 -19.67 2.03
CA ASP A 22 -2.44 -20.98 1.98
C ASP A 22 -2.20 -21.63 0.61
N LEU A 23 -1.86 -22.93 0.59
CA LEU A 23 -1.65 -23.70 -0.64
C LEU A 23 -2.87 -23.70 -1.55
N ALA A 24 -4.07 -23.66 -0.98
CA ALA A 24 -5.30 -23.63 -1.77
C ALA A 24 -5.45 -22.35 -2.61
N ARG A 25 -4.74 -21.28 -2.24
CA ARG A 25 -4.74 -19.99 -2.97
C ARG A 25 -3.64 -19.90 -4.02
N LEU A 26 -2.69 -20.83 -4.02
CA LEU A 26 -1.57 -20.84 -4.97
C LEU A 26 -2.00 -21.42 -6.32
N ALA A 27 -1.36 -20.96 -7.39
CA ALA A 27 -1.68 -21.38 -8.76
C ALA A 27 -1.33 -22.86 -8.96
N GLY A 28 -2.33 -23.75 -8.95
CA GLY A 28 -2.13 -25.19 -9.15
C GLY A 28 -1.23 -25.84 -8.09
N GLY A 29 -1.15 -25.28 -6.88
CA GLY A 29 -0.27 -25.77 -5.80
C GLY A 29 1.22 -25.41 -5.97
N GLN A 30 1.57 -24.54 -6.92
CA GLN A 30 2.95 -24.10 -7.15
C GLN A 30 3.22 -22.74 -6.50
N LEU A 31 4.40 -22.61 -5.88
CA LEU A 31 4.86 -21.34 -5.32
C LEU A 31 5.63 -20.56 -6.39
N LEU A 32 5.02 -19.47 -6.88
CA LEU A 32 5.60 -18.55 -7.85
C LEU A 32 6.07 -17.29 -7.13
N LEU A 33 7.38 -17.04 -7.14
CA LEU A 33 7.97 -15.81 -6.61
C LEU A 33 8.28 -14.89 -7.79
N GLU A 34 7.67 -13.71 -7.81
CA GLU A 34 7.97 -12.68 -8.80
C GLU A 34 8.81 -11.59 -8.15
N SER A 35 9.92 -11.24 -8.81
CA SER A 35 10.87 -10.26 -8.29
C SER A 35 11.32 -9.25 -9.34
N SER A 36 11.61 -8.03 -8.89
CA SER A 36 12.20 -6.96 -9.70
C SER A 36 13.32 -6.27 -8.94
N PHE A 37 14.49 -6.93 -8.89
CA PHE A 37 15.66 -6.39 -8.20
C PHE A 37 16.53 -5.56 -9.13
N GLN A 38 17.13 -4.51 -8.58
CA GLN A 38 18.09 -3.69 -9.28
C GLN A 38 19.49 -4.26 -9.10
N SER A 39 20.26 -4.29 -10.17
CA SER A 39 21.67 -4.66 -10.12
C SER A 39 22.53 -3.42 -10.02
N PHE A 40 23.38 -3.34 -9.00
CA PHE A 40 24.42 -2.31 -8.92
C PHE A 40 25.79 -2.96 -9.02
N ARG A 41 26.55 -2.57 -10.05
CA ARG A 41 27.88 -3.10 -10.33
C ARG A 41 28.93 -2.06 -9.94
N THR A 42 29.87 -2.45 -9.08
CA THR A 42 30.98 -1.56 -8.67
C THR A 42 32.06 -1.42 -9.73
N HIS A 43 32.26 -2.47 -10.54
CA HIS A 43 33.28 -2.53 -11.57
C HIS A 43 32.67 -2.94 -12.91
N LYS A 44 33.26 -2.43 -14.00
CA LYS A 44 32.89 -2.74 -15.38
C LYS A 44 33.42 -4.14 -15.74
N GLY A 45 32.76 -5.18 -15.22
CA GLY A 45 33.01 -6.58 -15.57
C GLY A 45 32.43 -6.96 -16.94
N LYS A 46 32.28 -8.26 -17.22
CA LYS A 46 31.56 -8.75 -18.40
C LYS A 46 30.11 -8.26 -18.35
N ILE A 47 29.72 -7.41 -19.30
CA ILE A 47 28.39 -6.80 -19.35
C ILE A 47 27.32 -7.90 -19.51
N ASP A 48 27.64 -8.95 -20.26
CA ASP A 48 26.76 -10.09 -20.54
C ASP A 48 26.53 -11.02 -19.35
N GLN A 49 27.31 -10.91 -18.27
CA GLN A 49 27.07 -11.70 -17.05
C GLN A 49 26.13 -10.95 -16.13
N GLU A 50 24.99 -11.58 -15.88
CA GLU A 50 23.97 -11.12 -14.97
C GLU A 50 24.31 -11.47 -13.51
N LEU A 51 23.61 -10.79 -12.60
CA LEU A 51 23.82 -10.92 -11.16
C LEU A 51 23.11 -12.16 -10.63
N LEU A 52 23.86 -13.03 -9.93
CA LEU A 52 23.28 -14.24 -9.37
C LEU A 52 22.67 -13.95 -7.99
N GLY A 53 21.37 -14.23 -7.88
CA GLY A 53 20.63 -14.23 -6.63
C GLY A 53 20.30 -15.65 -6.19
N GLN A 54 20.17 -15.86 -4.89
CA GLN A 54 19.67 -17.12 -4.35
C GLN A 54 18.58 -16.83 -3.31
N PHE A 55 17.43 -17.47 -3.48
CA PHE A 55 16.37 -17.46 -2.49
C PHE A 55 16.57 -18.60 -1.48
N THR A 56 16.28 -18.33 -0.22
CA THR A 56 16.19 -19.36 0.84
C THR A 56 14.84 -19.22 1.51
N LEU A 57 14.06 -20.30 1.51
CA LEU A 57 12.78 -20.35 2.22
C LEU A 57 13.05 -20.73 3.67
N VAL A 58 12.58 -19.92 4.60
CA VAL A 58 12.76 -20.13 6.03
C VAL A 58 11.40 -20.21 6.69
N ASN A 59 11.10 -21.35 7.31
CA ASN A 59 9.94 -21.45 8.18
C ASN A 59 10.36 -21.07 9.61
N GLN A 60 9.79 -20.00 10.16
CA GLN A 60 10.10 -19.50 11.50
C GLN A 60 9.60 -20.42 12.63
N GLN A 61 8.57 -21.24 12.37
CA GLN A 61 8.00 -22.13 13.38
C GLN A 61 8.76 -23.46 13.47
N SER A 62 9.12 -24.03 12.32
CA SER A 62 9.85 -25.31 12.26
C SER A 62 11.38 -25.13 12.21
N GLY A 63 11.87 -23.92 11.92
CA GLY A 63 13.30 -23.62 11.79
C GLY A 63 13.95 -24.20 10.53
N VAL A 64 13.16 -24.76 9.61
CA VAL A 64 13.65 -25.39 8.37
C VAL A 64 14.11 -24.30 7.39
N ARG A 65 15.29 -24.48 6.78
CA ARG A 65 15.89 -23.53 5.84
C ARG A 65 16.21 -24.23 4.53
N VAL A 66 15.45 -23.92 3.50
CA VAL A 66 15.57 -24.55 2.19
C VAL A 66 16.22 -23.57 1.22
N PRO A 67 17.53 -23.68 0.95
CA PRO A 67 18.17 -22.92 -0.12
C PRO A 67 17.67 -23.41 -1.48
N LEU A 68 17.15 -22.48 -2.28
CA LEU A 68 16.68 -22.77 -3.63
C LEU A 68 17.83 -22.65 -4.65
N GLN A 69 17.64 -23.19 -5.86
CA GLN A 69 18.63 -23.02 -6.93
C GLN A 69 18.86 -21.54 -7.28
N PRO A 70 20.12 -21.11 -7.48
CA PRO A 70 20.44 -19.75 -7.90
C PRO A 70 19.72 -19.33 -9.18
N PHE A 71 19.36 -18.06 -9.28
CA PHE A 71 18.77 -17.46 -10.47
C PHE A 71 19.58 -16.25 -10.93
N SER A 72 19.50 -16.00 -12.23
CA SER A 72 20.07 -14.82 -12.85
C SER A 72 19.07 -13.67 -12.76
N ASN A 73 19.49 -12.53 -12.20
CA ASN A 73 18.66 -11.33 -12.09
C ASN A 73 18.70 -10.55 -13.40
N HIS A 74 17.60 -10.59 -14.15
CA HIS A 74 17.41 -9.73 -15.31
C HIS A 74 16.95 -8.34 -14.84
N GLU A 75 17.79 -7.32 -15.01
CA GLU A 75 17.44 -5.94 -14.70
C GLU A 75 16.36 -5.43 -15.68
N PHE A 76 15.42 -4.63 -15.20
CA PHE A 76 14.30 -4.06 -15.98
C PHE A 76 13.33 -5.10 -16.58
N ARG A 77 13.46 -6.38 -16.23
CA ARG A 77 12.51 -7.44 -16.57
C ARG A 77 11.93 -8.06 -15.30
N ARG A 78 10.77 -8.72 -15.46
CA ARG A 78 10.14 -9.48 -14.37
C ARG A 78 10.86 -10.82 -14.22
N ASN A 79 11.39 -11.10 -13.03
CA ASN A 79 12.02 -12.36 -12.72
C ASN A 79 11.01 -13.27 -12.04
N ILE A 80 10.48 -14.23 -12.80
CA ILE A 80 9.55 -15.24 -12.28
C ILE A 80 10.35 -16.49 -11.90
N TYR A 81 10.35 -16.80 -10.62
CA TYR A 81 10.97 -17.99 -10.05
C TYR A 81 9.88 -18.98 -9.64
N ASN A 82 9.69 -20.02 -10.45
CA ASN A 82 8.84 -21.15 -10.08
C ASN A 82 9.62 -22.11 -9.19
N VAL A 83 9.27 -22.14 -7.90
CA VAL A 83 9.95 -22.98 -6.91
C VAL A 83 9.78 -24.45 -7.24
N SER A 84 8.58 -24.85 -7.69
CA SER A 84 8.26 -26.24 -7.99
C SER A 84 8.99 -26.73 -9.24
N GLU A 85 9.00 -25.95 -10.32
CA GLU A 85 9.64 -26.39 -11.57
C GLU A 85 11.17 -26.38 -11.47
N ARG A 86 11.77 -25.30 -10.96
CA ARG A 86 13.24 -25.17 -10.96
C ARG A 86 13.93 -26.11 -9.99
N ASN A 87 13.25 -26.53 -8.92
CA ASN A 87 13.78 -27.46 -7.93
C ASN A 87 13.21 -28.88 -8.10
N SER A 88 12.59 -29.17 -9.26
CA SER A 88 12.17 -30.53 -9.62
C SER A 88 13.26 -31.29 -10.37
N ARG A 89 13.52 -32.54 -9.97
CA ARG A 89 14.32 -33.48 -10.75
C ARG A 89 13.37 -34.50 -11.38
N LYS A 90 13.67 -34.92 -12.61
CA LYS A 90 12.95 -36.04 -13.23
C LYS A 90 13.48 -37.34 -12.63
N ASP A 91 12.62 -38.07 -11.94
CA ASP A 91 12.91 -39.45 -11.57
C ASP A 91 13.03 -40.34 -12.82
N ALA A 92 13.70 -41.50 -12.65
CA ALA A 92 13.86 -42.51 -13.72
C ALA A 92 12.53 -43.00 -14.32
N SER A 93 11.40 -42.74 -13.65
CA SER A 93 10.04 -43.08 -14.08
C SER A 93 9.31 -41.93 -14.80
N GLY A 94 9.98 -40.80 -15.08
CA GLY A 94 9.39 -39.65 -15.77
C GLY A 94 8.44 -38.79 -14.93
N LYS A 95 8.29 -39.09 -13.64
CA LYS A 95 7.53 -38.27 -12.67
C LYS A 95 8.44 -37.17 -12.12
N LEU A 96 7.93 -35.94 -12.07
CA LEU A 96 8.63 -34.78 -11.48
C LEU A 96 8.48 -34.86 -9.96
N THR A 97 9.60 -35.04 -9.25
CA THR A 97 9.68 -35.03 -7.79
C THR A 97 10.39 -33.76 -7.35
N LEU A 98 9.82 -33.10 -6.34
CA LEU A 98 10.36 -31.87 -5.76
C LEU A 98 11.47 -32.25 -4.78
N GLU A 99 12.73 -32.05 -5.15
CA GLU A 99 13.86 -32.23 -4.24
C GLU A 99 14.21 -30.88 -3.59
N LEU A 100 13.41 -30.47 -2.60
CA LEU A 100 13.87 -29.43 -1.69
C LEU A 100 14.78 -30.08 -0.64
N ARG A 101 16.03 -29.65 -0.57
CA ARG A 101 16.95 -30.09 0.47
C ARG A 101 17.12 -29.00 1.51
N ASP A 102 16.93 -29.35 2.77
CA ASP A 102 17.33 -28.52 3.90
C ASP A 102 18.86 -28.38 3.94
N GLU A 103 19.39 -27.42 4.71
CA GLU A 103 20.86 -27.31 4.95
C GLU A 103 21.46 -28.62 5.50
N ALA A 104 20.64 -29.45 6.16
CA ALA A 104 21.00 -30.78 6.66
C ALA A 104 20.87 -31.93 5.62
N GLY A 105 20.52 -31.62 4.36
CA GLY A 105 20.43 -32.60 3.27
C GLY A 105 19.19 -33.50 3.28
N ARG A 106 18.17 -33.16 4.08
CA ARG A 106 16.89 -33.90 4.15
C ARG A 106 15.94 -33.40 3.06
N GLU A 107 15.19 -34.31 2.44
CA GLU A 107 14.09 -33.94 1.54
C GLU A 107 12.95 -33.33 2.35
N VAL A 108 12.50 -32.14 1.93
CA VAL A 108 11.48 -31.32 2.59
C VAL A 108 10.30 -31.15 1.65
N ASP A 109 9.07 -31.30 2.15
CA ASP A 109 7.87 -31.01 1.36
C ASP A 109 7.50 -29.53 1.51
N LEU A 110 7.38 -28.82 0.39
CA LEU A 110 6.95 -27.41 0.34
C LEU A 110 5.65 -27.19 1.11
N ALA A 111 4.70 -28.11 0.95
CA ALA A 111 3.36 -27.95 1.47
C ALA A 111 3.28 -28.18 2.98
N LYS A 112 3.99 -29.20 3.47
CA LYS A 112 3.87 -29.68 4.84
C LYS A 112 4.88 -29.05 5.78
N ASP A 113 6.10 -28.79 5.31
CA ASP A 113 7.22 -28.42 6.18
C ASP A 113 7.58 -26.93 6.05
N VAL A 114 7.42 -26.34 4.86
CA VAL A 114 7.75 -24.92 4.61
C VAL A 114 6.56 -24.00 4.84
N LEU A 115 5.36 -24.40 4.39
CA LEU A 115 4.13 -23.60 4.52
C LEU A 115 3.33 -23.90 5.80
N GLN A 116 3.87 -24.71 6.72
CA GLN A 116 3.21 -25.03 7.98
C GLN A 116 2.94 -23.76 8.80
N GLY A 117 1.66 -23.50 9.11
CA GLY A 117 1.24 -22.33 9.89
C GLY A 117 1.01 -21.06 9.06
N GLY A 118 1.21 -21.10 7.73
CA GLY A 118 0.90 -19.98 6.82
C GLY A 118 1.83 -18.77 6.96
N THR A 119 2.91 -18.87 7.73
CA THR A 119 3.93 -17.84 7.89
C THR A 119 5.29 -18.38 7.48
N PHE A 120 5.92 -17.77 6.48
CA PHE A 120 7.27 -18.11 6.08
C PHE A 120 8.03 -16.85 5.65
N ASP A 121 9.34 -16.90 5.81
CA ASP A 121 10.26 -15.83 5.44
C ASP A 121 11.00 -16.26 4.16
N VAL A 122 11.11 -15.36 3.20
CA VAL A 122 11.96 -15.53 2.01
C VAL A 122 13.20 -14.68 2.20
N GLU A 123 14.35 -15.32 2.27
CA GLU A 123 15.64 -14.65 2.32
C GLU A 123 16.26 -14.58 0.94
N LEU A 124 16.81 -13.42 0.57
CA LEU A 124 17.57 -13.23 -0.66
C LEU A 124 19.04 -12.99 -0.34
N ALA A 125 19.90 -13.78 -0.97
CA ALA A 125 21.35 -13.61 -0.99
C ALA A 125 21.81 -13.17 -2.38
N CYS A 126 22.78 -12.25 -2.45
CA CYS A 126 23.53 -12.00 -3.67
C CYS A 126 24.78 -12.89 -3.67
N LEU A 127 24.97 -13.70 -4.71
CA LEU A 127 26.11 -14.63 -4.83
C LEU A 127 27.31 -14.01 -5.55
N SER A 128 27.09 -13.01 -6.41
CA SER A 128 28.16 -12.39 -7.20
C SER A 128 29.04 -11.49 -6.32
N PRO A 129 30.33 -11.81 -6.10
CA PRO A 129 31.19 -11.03 -5.21
C PRO A 129 31.47 -9.63 -5.76
N GLY A 130 31.55 -8.64 -4.86
CA GLY A 130 31.88 -7.25 -5.21
C GLY A 130 30.77 -6.53 -6.00
N GLN A 131 29.56 -7.06 -6.01
CA GLN A 131 28.39 -6.44 -6.64
C GLN A 131 27.27 -6.32 -5.61
N PHE A 132 26.30 -5.45 -5.86
CA PHE A 132 25.20 -5.18 -4.94
C PHE A 132 23.87 -5.42 -5.63
N MET A 133 22.93 -6.00 -4.90
CA MET A 133 21.55 -6.16 -5.35
C MET A 133 20.68 -5.18 -4.58
N GLY A 134 20.09 -4.23 -5.30
CA GLY A 134 19.18 -3.22 -4.77
C GLY A 134 17.75 -3.75 -4.72
N MET A 135 17.09 -3.52 -3.59
CA MET A 135 15.75 -4.02 -3.34
C MET A 135 14.95 -3.08 -2.44
N ALA A 136 13.64 -3.15 -2.58
CA ALA A 136 12.67 -2.49 -1.73
C ALA A 136 11.56 -3.46 -1.31
N ARG A 137 10.76 -3.04 -0.34
CA ARG A 137 9.62 -3.82 0.15
C ARG A 137 8.68 -4.37 -0.95
N PRO A 138 8.28 -3.61 -2.00
CA PRO A 138 7.40 -4.12 -3.04
C PRO A 138 8.09 -4.96 -4.13
N ASP A 139 9.42 -5.11 -4.08
CA ASP A 139 10.17 -5.73 -5.19
C ASP A 139 10.08 -7.26 -5.19
N LEU A 140 9.53 -7.90 -4.14
CA LEU A 140 9.27 -9.33 -4.08
C LEU A 140 7.83 -9.59 -3.65
N PHE A 141 7.09 -10.35 -4.45
CA PHE A 141 5.74 -10.78 -4.11
C PHE A 141 5.45 -12.19 -4.62
N ILE A 142 4.46 -12.83 -3.99
CA ILE A 142 3.97 -14.15 -4.40
C ILE A 142 2.93 -13.94 -5.48
N ARG A 143 3.13 -14.57 -6.64
CA ARG A 143 2.16 -14.50 -7.73
C ARG A 143 1.03 -15.50 -7.48
N LEU A 144 -0.18 -14.95 -7.34
CA LEU A 144 -1.44 -15.69 -7.27
C LEU A 144 -1.86 -16.16 -8.67
N PRO A 145 -2.77 -17.15 -8.78
CA PRO A 145 -3.28 -17.59 -10.08
C PRO A 145 -3.89 -16.44 -10.88
N ASP A 146 -3.57 -16.42 -12.17
CA ASP A 146 -4.09 -15.42 -13.09
C ASP A 146 -5.62 -15.50 -13.15
N ARG A 147 -6.27 -14.35 -12.90
CA ARG A 147 -7.72 -14.20 -13.08
C ARG A 147 -8.02 -13.63 -14.46
N SER A 148 -9.23 -13.86 -14.95
CA SER A 148 -9.64 -13.34 -16.24
C SER A 148 -9.59 -11.81 -16.25
N PHE A 149 -8.94 -11.26 -17.27
CA PHE A 149 -8.77 -9.82 -17.45
C PHE A 149 -10.10 -9.06 -17.38
N GLY A 150 -11.16 -9.62 -17.97
CA GLY A 150 -12.49 -8.99 -18.00
C GLY A 150 -13.09 -8.78 -16.60
N ILE A 151 -12.84 -9.67 -15.64
CA ILE A 151 -13.31 -9.51 -14.26
C ILE A 151 -12.55 -8.39 -13.56
N SER A 152 -11.22 -8.34 -13.73
CA SER A 152 -10.37 -7.29 -13.16
C SER A 152 -10.76 -5.91 -13.71
N TYR A 153 -10.99 -5.83 -15.03
CA TYR A 153 -11.43 -4.61 -15.71
C TYR A 153 -12.81 -4.14 -15.21
N LEU A 154 -13.77 -5.06 -15.08
CA LEU A 154 -15.11 -4.74 -14.57
C LEU A 154 -15.06 -4.22 -13.14
N LYS A 155 -14.23 -4.79 -12.27
CA LYS A 155 -14.02 -4.29 -10.90
C LYS A 155 -13.44 -2.87 -10.90
N GLY A 156 -12.47 -2.60 -11.77
CA GLY A 156 -11.91 -1.26 -11.93
C GLY A 156 -12.94 -0.25 -12.42
N LEU A 157 -13.75 -0.63 -13.41
CA LEU A 157 -14.86 0.18 -13.90
C LEU A 157 -15.91 0.44 -12.81
N LEU A 158 -16.23 -0.57 -12.01
CA LEU A 158 -17.14 -0.46 -10.87
C LEU A 158 -16.60 0.53 -9.82
N SER A 159 -15.29 0.54 -9.55
CA SER A 159 -14.69 1.51 -8.63
C SER A 159 -14.90 2.96 -9.11
N ILE A 160 -14.65 3.24 -10.39
CA ILE A 160 -14.88 4.56 -10.98
C ILE A 160 -16.38 4.91 -10.99
N PHE A 161 -17.25 3.93 -11.23
CA PHE A 161 -18.70 4.13 -11.18
C PHE A 161 -19.21 4.49 -9.77
N LEU A 162 -18.66 3.87 -8.73
CA LEU A 162 -18.95 4.20 -7.33
C LEU A 162 -18.51 5.63 -6.99
N MET A 163 -17.33 6.04 -7.47
CA MET A 163 -16.84 7.41 -7.34
C MET A 163 -17.80 8.40 -8.00
N LEU A 164 -18.20 8.14 -9.26
CA LEU A 164 -19.13 8.99 -9.99
C LEU A 164 -20.48 9.11 -9.27
N THR A 165 -21.01 7.99 -8.79
CA THR A 165 -22.28 7.96 -8.04
C THR A 165 -22.20 8.84 -6.80
N MET A 166 -21.10 8.77 -6.04
CA MET A 166 -20.91 9.59 -4.84
C MET A 166 -20.85 11.09 -5.17
N VAL A 167 -20.12 11.47 -6.23
CA VAL A 167 -20.05 12.86 -6.70
C VAL A 167 -21.44 13.37 -7.13
N VAL A 168 -22.23 12.54 -7.81
CA VAL A 168 -23.59 12.89 -8.24
C VAL A 168 -24.50 13.09 -7.03
N VAL A 169 -24.48 12.21 -6.04
CA VAL A 169 -25.30 12.36 -4.81
C VAL A 169 -24.94 13.64 -4.07
N LEU A 170 -23.65 13.93 -3.90
CA LEU A 170 -23.17 15.19 -3.32
C LEU A 170 -23.68 16.41 -4.10
N GLY A 171 -23.56 16.39 -5.42
CA GLY A 171 -23.99 17.49 -6.27
C GLY A 171 -25.49 17.73 -6.26
N VAL A 172 -26.29 16.66 -6.27
CA VAL A 172 -27.75 16.74 -6.21
C VAL A 172 -28.20 17.24 -4.84
N SER A 173 -27.64 16.72 -3.74
CA SER A 173 -27.97 17.18 -2.39
C SER A 173 -27.59 18.65 -2.15
N ALA A 174 -26.43 19.09 -2.68
CA ALA A 174 -26.04 20.50 -2.66
C ALA A 174 -27.01 21.38 -3.47
N GLY A 175 -27.49 20.88 -4.62
CA GLY A 175 -28.48 21.56 -5.45
C GLY A 175 -29.87 21.71 -4.81
N CYS A 176 -30.22 20.86 -3.85
CA CYS A 176 -31.44 21.03 -3.05
C CYS A 176 -31.36 22.26 -2.13
N LEU A 177 -30.16 22.55 -1.61
CA LEU A 177 -29.89 23.64 -0.66
C LEU A 177 -29.59 24.98 -1.34
N VAL A 178 -28.87 24.97 -2.47
CA VAL A 178 -28.33 26.18 -3.10
C VAL A 178 -28.64 26.25 -4.59
N LYS A 179 -28.64 27.46 -5.16
CA LYS A 179 -28.82 27.70 -6.60
C LYS A 179 -27.72 27.01 -7.42
N GLY A 180 -28.08 26.56 -8.63
CA GLY A 180 -27.23 25.77 -9.53
C GLY A 180 -25.75 26.18 -9.60
N PRO A 181 -25.41 27.46 -9.84
CA PRO A 181 -24.00 27.89 -9.93
C PRO A 181 -23.19 27.69 -8.64
N VAL A 182 -23.82 27.88 -7.48
CA VAL A 182 -23.14 27.72 -6.19
C VAL A 182 -23.01 26.24 -5.83
N ALA A 183 -24.02 25.43 -6.17
CA ALA A 183 -23.98 23.99 -5.95
C ALA A 183 -22.88 23.31 -6.77
N THR A 184 -22.68 23.72 -8.03
CA THR A 184 -21.59 23.20 -8.86
C THR A 184 -20.22 23.62 -8.34
N MET A 185 -20.06 24.87 -7.90
CA MET A 185 -18.82 25.33 -7.25
C MET A 185 -18.53 24.52 -5.98
N LEU A 186 -19.52 24.34 -5.08
CA LEU A 186 -19.36 23.57 -3.85
C LEU A 186 -18.92 22.13 -4.14
N THR A 187 -19.59 21.47 -5.08
CA THR A 187 -19.28 20.07 -5.46
C THR A 187 -17.87 19.97 -6.04
N GLY A 188 -17.48 20.93 -6.89
CA GLY A 188 -16.14 21.02 -7.44
C GLY A 188 -15.06 21.21 -6.37
N PHE A 189 -15.29 22.10 -5.39
CA PHE A 189 -14.37 22.30 -4.28
C PHE A 189 -14.24 21.06 -3.39
N VAL A 190 -15.36 20.42 -3.03
CA VAL A 190 -15.35 19.18 -2.24
C VAL A 190 -14.60 18.07 -2.97
N PHE A 191 -14.81 17.94 -4.29
CA PHE A 191 -14.09 16.99 -5.12
C PHE A 191 -12.58 17.28 -5.16
N LEU A 192 -12.18 18.52 -5.42
CA LEU A 192 -10.77 18.92 -5.46
C LEU A 192 -10.07 18.70 -4.11
N ILE A 193 -10.73 19.02 -3.00
CA ILE A 193 -10.18 18.77 -1.66
C ILE A 193 -10.08 17.27 -1.39
N GLY A 194 -11.07 16.47 -1.80
CA GLY A 194 -11.05 15.02 -1.61
C GLY A 194 -10.02 14.29 -2.48
N VAL A 195 -9.60 14.86 -3.62
CA VAL A 195 -8.52 14.31 -4.47
C VAL A 195 -7.13 14.83 -4.06
N MET A 196 -6.97 16.15 -3.94
CA MET A 196 -5.66 16.79 -3.75
C MET A 196 -5.38 17.16 -2.29
N GLY A 197 -6.41 17.62 -1.57
CA GLY A 197 -6.28 18.13 -0.20
C GLY A 197 -6.19 17.04 0.86
N ARG A 198 -6.63 15.81 0.58
CA ARG A 198 -6.65 14.69 1.54
C ARG A 198 -5.27 14.32 2.06
N GLY A 199 -4.25 14.22 1.21
CA GLY A 199 -2.88 13.92 1.64
C GLY A 199 -2.31 14.98 2.60
N PHE A 200 -2.61 16.25 2.32
CA PHE A 200 -2.26 17.36 3.21
C PHE A 200 -3.06 17.33 4.52
N LEU A 201 -4.38 17.12 4.44
CA LEU A 201 -5.26 16.98 5.59
C LEU A 201 -4.83 15.80 6.48
N GLU A 202 -4.40 14.68 5.91
CA GLU A 202 -3.88 13.54 6.66
C GLU A 202 -2.56 13.85 7.34
N GLN A 203 -1.65 14.56 6.69
CA GLN A 203 -0.42 15.02 7.35
C GLN A 203 -0.74 15.99 8.50
N LEU A 204 -1.71 16.88 8.31
CA LEU A 204 -2.15 17.84 9.33
C LEU A 204 -3.00 17.23 10.45
N THR A 205 -3.70 16.13 10.22
CA THR A 205 -4.66 15.51 11.18
C THR A 205 -4.22 14.14 11.70
N SER A 206 -3.12 13.56 11.20
CA SER A 206 -2.65 12.23 11.60
C SER A 206 -2.58 12.07 13.12
N GLU A 207 -3.43 11.18 13.62
CA GLU A 207 -3.54 10.81 15.03
C GLU A 207 -2.26 10.21 15.61
N LYS A 208 -1.39 9.63 14.78
CA LYS A 208 -0.09 9.07 15.22
C LYS A 208 0.88 10.09 15.82
N ILE A 209 0.58 11.38 15.72
CA ILE A 209 1.33 12.49 16.32
C ILE A 209 0.58 13.06 17.55
N LEU A 210 -0.71 12.78 17.72
CA LEU A 210 -1.51 13.26 18.87
C LEU A 210 -1.23 12.47 20.16
N ASP A 211 -0.69 11.25 20.06
CA ASP A 211 -0.56 10.33 21.21
C ASP A 211 0.86 9.75 21.42
N ASN A 212 1.86 10.24 20.66
CA ASN A 212 3.22 9.71 20.73
C ASN A 212 4.23 10.81 21.13
N PRO A 213 4.70 10.86 22.40
CA PRO A 213 5.51 11.96 22.94
C PRO A 213 6.92 12.10 22.34
N LYS A 214 7.30 11.24 21.38
CA LYS A 214 8.64 11.23 20.76
C LYS A 214 8.66 11.69 19.29
N LEU A 215 7.50 11.92 18.68
CA LEU A 215 7.37 12.36 17.28
C LEU A 215 6.46 13.60 17.17
N GLU A 216 6.54 14.49 18.15
CA GLU A 216 5.86 15.78 18.09
C GLU A 216 6.47 16.61 16.95
N MET A 217 5.80 16.67 15.80
CA MET A 217 5.98 17.80 14.90
C MET A 217 5.43 19.05 15.61
N ARG A 218 6.28 19.65 16.46
CA ARG A 218 6.05 20.94 17.12
C ARG A 218 5.96 22.02 16.03
N GLY A 219 4.99 22.95 16.12
CA GLY A 219 4.66 23.89 15.03
C GLY A 219 3.44 23.54 14.15
N ARG A 220 2.56 22.64 14.60
CA ARG A 220 1.44 22.10 13.80
C ARG A 220 0.24 23.03 13.62
N GLY A 221 0.02 23.94 14.57
CA GLY A 221 -1.10 24.88 14.54
C GLY A 221 -0.84 26.04 13.59
N MET A 222 -1.88 26.55 12.93
CA MET A 222 -1.74 27.67 11.99
C MET A 222 -1.17 28.90 12.71
N LEU A 223 -1.61 29.18 13.94
CA LEU A 223 -1.16 30.35 14.68
C LEU A 223 0.25 30.17 15.25
N ASP A 224 0.63 28.97 15.72
CA ASP A 224 2.02 28.67 16.09
C ASP A 224 2.96 28.78 14.87
N ALA A 225 2.54 28.33 13.68
CA ALA A 225 3.32 28.51 12.45
C ALA A 225 3.45 29.99 12.06
N ILE A 226 2.36 30.76 12.10
CA ILE A 226 2.38 32.20 11.81
C ILE A 226 3.25 32.97 12.80
N TYR A 227 3.27 32.58 14.08
CA TYR A 227 4.13 33.18 15.08
C TYR A 227 5.62 32.87 14.85
N ARG A 228 5.93 31.64 14.41
CA ARG A 228 7.32 31.17 14.19
C ARG A 228 7.93 31.69 12.89
N LEU A 229 7.13 31.90 11.85
CA LEU A 229 7.58 32.40 10.54
C LEU A 229 8.40 33.70 10.63
N PRO A 230 7.92 34.78 11.26
CA PRO A 230 8.69 36.02 11.39
C PRO A 230 9.82 35.90 12.42
N ALA A 231 9.70 35.00 13.40
CA ALA A 231 10.72 34.79 14.42
C ALA A 231 11.86 33.86 13.95
N HIS A 232 11.77 33.30 12.73
CA HIS A 232 12.73 32.32 12.18
C HIS A 232 13.03 31.15 13.12
N ILE A 233 12.05 30.72 13.91
CA ILE A 233 12.21 29.60 14.85
C ILE A 233 11.92 28.30 14.10
N SER A 234 12.85 27.35 14.15
CA SER A 234 12.63 26.02 13.58
C SER A 234 11.42 25.35 14.25
N PRO A 235 10.56 24.63 13.50
CA PRO A 235 9.42 23.89 14.06
C PRO A 235 9.83 22.93 15.19
N GLN A 236 11.05 22.39 15.13
CA GLN A 236 11.56 21.40 16.09
C GLN A 236 11.98 22.00 17.44
N ILE A 237 12.10 23.32 17.56
CA ILE A 237 12.56 23.99 18.78
C ILE A 237 11.36 24.31 19.68
N GLU A 238 11.47 24.00 20.96
CA GLU A 238 10.49 24.40 21.98
C GLU A 238 10.56 25.92 22.18
N VAL A 239 9.44 26.60 21.93
CA VAL A 239 9.27 28.02 22.28
C VAL A 239 8.88 28.08 23.76
N GLU A 240 9.44 29.06 24.47
CA GLU A 240 9.31 29.26 25.92
C GLU A 240 7.86 29.50 26.36
N ASP A 241 7.35 28.63 27.25
CA ASP A 241 5.94 28.54 27.69
C ASP A 241 5.44 29.81 28.41
N THR A 242 5.22 30.84 27.62
CA THR A 242 4.63 32.12 28.02
C THR A 242 3.11 32.01 28.03
N ALA A 243 2.42 32.82 28.84
CA ALA A 243 0.96 32.87 28.87
C ALA A 243 0.32 33.07 27.47
N ALA A 244 0.96 33.89 26.62
CA ALA A 244 0.54 34.08 25.23
C ALA A 244 0.64 32.79 24.39
N GLN A 245 1.71 32.01 24.56
CA GLN A 245 1.89 30.76 23.83
C GLN A 245 0.91 29.68 24.28
N ARG A 246 0.50 29.65 25.56
CA ARG A 246 -0.56 28.75 26.03
C ARG A 246 -1.91 29.05 25.37
N VAL A 247 -2.24 30.34 25.17
CA VAL A 247 -3.46 30.75 24.46
C VAL A 247 -3.39 30.36 22.99
N ILE A 248 -2.25 30.59 22.33
CA ILE A 248 -2.03 30.19 20.92
C ILE A 248 -2.20 28.68 20.76
N LYS A 249 -1.54 27.86 21.61
CA LYS A 249 -1.68 26.40 21.62
C LYS A 249 -3.13 25.94 21.84
N ALA A 250 -3.88 26.62 22.71
CA ALA A 250 -5.28 26.28 22.96
C ALA A 250 -6.15 26.56 21.73
N ILE A 251 -5.96 27.70 21.06
CA ILE A 251 -6.71 28.03 19.82
C ILE A 251 -6.36 27.06 18.70
N ASP A 252 -5.07 26.76 18.52
CA ASP A 252 -4.61 25.79 17.53
C ASP A 252 -5.20 24.40 17.77
N SER A 253 -5.39 23.99 19.03
CA SER A 253 -6.05 22.71 19.34
C SER A 253 -7.51 22.68 18.90
N VAL A 254 -8.23 23.80 19.03
CA VAL A 254 -9.62 23.93 18.55
C VAL A 254 -9.68 23.88 17.03
N GLU A 255 -8.77 24.58 16.35
CA GLU A 255 -8.68 24.56 14.88
C GLU A 255 -8.38 23.16 14.36
N LEU A 256 -7.39 22.47 14.93
CA LEU A 256 -7.01 21.11 14.53
C LEU A 256 -8.15 20.12 14.78
N ASN A 257 -8.90 20.28 15.87
CA ASN A 257 -10.10 19.47 16.15
C ASN A 257 -11.22 19.76 15.14
N ALA A 258 -11.42 21.02 14.74
CA ALA A 258 -12.38 21.37 13.69
C ALA A 258 -11.96 20.77 12.33
N LEU A 259 -10.67 20.83 11.99
CA LEU A 259 -10.11 20.26 10.77
C LEU A 259 -10.21 18.73 10.75
N TRP A 260 -10.04 18.07 11.91
CA TRP A 260 -10.30 16.65 12.08
C TRP A 260 -11.77 16.30 11.78
N GLY A 261 -12.72 17.14 12.22
CA GLY A 261 -14.13 16.99 11.88
C GLY A 261 -14.39 17.14 10.38
N VAL A 262 -13.82 18.17 9.75
CA VAL A 262 -13.95 18.41 8.29
C VAL A 262 -13.36 17.26 7.47
N LYS A 263 -12.24 16.68 7.90
CA LYS A 263 -11.65 15.50 7.24
C LYS A 263 -12.63 14.32 7.17
N HIS A 264 -13.41 14.08 8.22
CA HIS A 264 -14.39 13.00 8.22
C HIS A 264 -15.63 13.33 7.38
N LEU A 265 -15.90 14.62 7.13
CA LEU A 265 -17.01 15.06 6.28
C LEU A 265 -16.72 14.95 4.78
N ILE A 266 -15.47 15.15 4.36
CA ILE A 266 -15.07 15.13 2.95
C ILE A 266 -14.60 13.72 2.59
N PRO A 267 -15.25 12.99 1.68
CA PRO A 267 -14.80 11.65 1.31
C PRO A 267 -13.45 11.70 0.60
N ASP A 268 -12.64 10.66 0.81
CA ASP A 268 -11.43 10.45 0.02
C ASP A 268 -11.81 9.88 -1.35
N PHE A 269 -11.50 10.61 -2.41
CA PHE A 269 -11.75 10.16 -3.77
C PHE A 269 -10.57 9.36 -4.35
N THR A 270 -9.38 9.46 -3.75
CA THR A 270 -8.17 8.78 -4.24
C THR A 270 -8.23 7.27 -4.07
N GLN A 271 -8.94 6.77 -3.04
CA GLN A 271 -9.16 5.33 -2.84
C GLN A 271 -9.92 4.64 -4.00
N PHE A 272 -10.69 5.40 -4.78
CA PHE A 272 -11.42 4.87 -5.94
C PHE A 272 -10.53 4.69 -7.17
N ASP A 273 -9.32 5.27 -7.16
CA ASP A 273 -8.36 5.14 -8.25
C ASP A 273 -7.70 3.75 -8.24
N THR A 274 -8.33 2.83 -8.97
CA THR A 274 -7.79 1.48 -9.21
C THR A 274 -7.08 1.37 -10.55
N THR A 275 -6.77 2.49 -11.22
CA THR A 275 -6.20 2.49 -12.57
C THR A 275 -4.82 1.82 -12.60
N ALA A 276 -4.02 2.01 -11.54
CA ALA A 276 -2.70 1.41 -11.42
C ALA A 276 -2.73 -0.12 -11.43
N PHE A 277 -3.76 -0.75 -10.85
CA PHE A 277 -3.91 -2.21 -10.89
C PHE A 277 -4.20 -2.68 -12.31
N VAL A 278 -5.18 -2.06 -12.97
CA VAL A 278 -5.58 -2.44 -14.33
C VAL A 278 -4.46 -2.17 -15.34
N ALA A 279 -3.77 -1.03 -15.25
CA ALA A 279 -2.67 -0.65 -16.13
C ALA A 279 -1.47 -1.60 -16.01
N ASN A 280 -1.14 -2.04 -14.79
CA ASN A 280 -0.07 -3.00 -14.55
C ASN A 280 -0.50 -4.47 -14.75
N SER A 281 -1.75 -4.70 -15.20
CA SER A 281 -2.35 -6.02 -15.41
C SER A 281 -2.48 -6.87 -14.13
N PHE A 282 -2.66 -6.21 -12.98
CA PHE A 282 -2.99 -6.85 -11.71
C PHE A 282 -4.52 -6.91 -11.50
N ASP A 283 -5.01 -7.94 -10.80
CA ASP A 283 -6.41 -8.00 -10.36
C ASP A 283 -6.67 -6.91 -9.31
N VAL A 284 -7.85 -6.30 -9.39
CA VAL A 284 -8.30 -5.37 -8.34
C VAL A 284 -8.72 -6.21 -7.13
N PRO A 285 -8.05 -6.04 -5.96
CA PRO A 285 -8.33 -6.86 -4.80
C PRO A 285 -9.72 -6.54 -4.25
N TRP A 286 -10.51 -7.60 -4.02
CA TRP A 286 -11.90 -7.45 -3.56
C TRP A 286 -11.97 -6.88 -2.14
N ALA A 287 -11.21 -7.46 -1.21
CA ALA A 287 -11.26 -7.10 0.20
C ALA A 287 -10.53 -5.78 0.51
N GLU A 288 -9.45 -5.49 -0.21
CA GLU A 288 -8.57 -4.36 0.11
C GLU A 288 -8.94 -3.08 -0.64
N SER A 289 -9.53 -3.17 -1.83
CA SER A 289 -9.89 -1.98 -2.62
C SER A 289 -11.40 -1.87 -2.81
N LEU A 290 -12.06 -2.90 -3.35
CA LEU A 290 -13.45 -2.77 -3.76
C LEU A 290 -14.42 -2.67 -2.57
N LEU A 291 -14.23 -3.49 -1.53
CA LEU A 291 -15.10 -3.50 -0.36
C LEU A 291 -15.04 -2.16 0.41
N PRO A 292 -13.86 -1.57 0.70
CA PRO A 292 -13.76 -0.21 1.24
C PRO A 292 -14.41 0.85 0.35
N ASN A 293 -14.28 0.74 -0.97
CA ASN A 293 -14.89 1.70 -1.90
C ASN A 293 -16.43 1.64 -1.82
N ILE A 294 -17.02 0.43 -1.81
CA ILE A 294 -18.46 0.26 -1.62
C ILE A 294 -18.91 0.79 -0.25
N ALA A 295 -18.19 0.40 0.81
CA ALA A 295 -18.52 0.84 2.17
C ALA A 295 -18.47 2.36 2.31
N THR A 296 -17.47 3.00 1.70
CA THR A 296 -17.36 4.46 1.71
C THR A 296 -18.47 5.12 0.92
N THR A 297 -18.78 4.62 -0.29
CA THR A 297 -19.91 5.15 -1.07
C THR A 297 -21.22 5.05 -0.28
N VAL A 298 -21.53 3.90 0.34
CA VAL A 298 -22.74 3.74 1.14
C VAL A 298 -22.73 4.65 2.36
N GLY A 299 -21.60 4.71 3.08
CA GLY A 299 -21.42 5.51 4.29
C GLY A 299 -21.62 7.01 4.06
N PHE A 300 -21.17 7.54 2.92
CA PHE A 300 -21.37 8.95 2.59
C PHE A 300 -22.71 9.21 1.88
N CYS A 301 -23.18 8.33 1.00
CA CYS A 301 -24.44 8.57 0.29
C CYS A 301 -25.64 8.64 1.23
N ILE A 302 -25.72 7.80 2.28
CA ILE A 302 -26.89 7.77 3.17
C ILE A 302 -27.13 9.13 3.87
N PRO A 303 -26.16 9.73 4.59
CA PRO A 303 -26.35 11.04 5.20
C PRO A 303 -26.73 12.13 4.20
N TRP A 304 -26.07 12.16 3.03
CA TRP A 304 -26.34 13.19 2.02
C TRP A 304 -27.72 13.07 1.38
N ILE A 305 -28.24 11.84 1.21
CA ILE A 305 -29.61 11.60 0.77
C ILE A 305 -30.60 12.10 1.83
N VAL A 306 -30.34 11.83 3.12
CA VAL A 306 -31.19 12.29 4.23
C VAL A 306 -31.22 13.82 4.29
N VAL A 307 -30.06 14.47 4.18
CA VAL A 307 -29.97 15.95 4.13
C VAL A 307 -30.74 16.51 2.93
N GLY A 308 -30.58 15.91 1.74
CA GLY A 308 -31.32 16.31 0.54
C GLY A 308 -32.83 16.17 0.71
N TYR A 309 -33.29 15.06 1.31
CA TYR A 309 -34.71 14.83 1.61
C TYR A 309 -35.29 15.90 2.54
N TYR A 310 -34.61 16.21 3.65
CA TYR A 310 -35.06 17.26 4.56
C TYR A 310 -35.04 18.64 3.91
N ALA A 311 -34.02 18.95 3.11
CA ALA A 311 -33.93 20.22 2.39
C ALA A 311 -35.09 20.42 1.39
N LEU A 312 -35.51 19.36 0.71
CA LEU A 312 -36.68 19.41 -0.17
C LEU A 312 -37.97 19.61 0.64
N LYS A 313 -38.13 18.88 1.75
CA LYS A 313 -39.30 18.99 2.62
C LYS A 313 -39.45 20.39 3.24
N THR A 314 -38.36 21.03 3.66
CA THR A 314 -38.43 22.39 4.21
C THR A 314 -38.85 23.41 3.15
N ARG A 315 -38.37 23.25 1.90
CA ARG A 315 -38.79 24.11 0.78
C ARG A 315 -40.27 23.92 0.43
N GLU A 316 -40.80 22.72 0.52
CA GLU A 316 -42.24 22.46 0.31
C GLU A 316 -43.11 23.11 1.39
N LEU A 317 -42.63 23.19 2.63
CA LEU A 317 -43.34 23.84 3.74
C LEU A 317 -43.31 25.36 3.64
N GLU A 318 -42.23 25.95 3.15
CA GLU A 318 -42.11 27.41 2.93
C GLU A 318 -42.93 27.90 1.73
N ALA A 319 -43.20 27.02 0.76
CA ALA A 319 -43.96 27.35 -0.44
C ALA A 319 -45.49 27.31 -0.24
N LYS A 320 -45.97 26.94 0.95
CA LYS A 320 -47.40 26.73 1.27
C LYS A 320 -47.88 27.74 2.31
#